data_AF-A0A2N3GBJ9-F1
#
_entry.id   AF-A0A2N3GBJ9-F1
#
_cell.length_a   1.000
_cell.length_b   1.000
_cell.length_c   1.000
_cell.angle_alpha   90.00
_cell.angle_beta   90.00
_cell.angle_gamma   90.00
#
_symmetry.space_group_name_H-M   'P 1'
#
loop_
_entity.id
_entity.type
_entity.pdbx_description
1 polymer ?
#
loop_
_entity_poly.entity_id
_entity_poly.type
_entity_poly.pdbx_seq_one_letter_code
_entity_poly.pdbx_strand_id
1 'polypeptide(L)'
;MIYLPDELHGYLAREAQEQDTSMAALVREAIAEYRTRKSELEPSDISAIFGCIPDDRPETDFAQRVDEGLSEYFAPGGQWDQENGL
;
A
#
# COMPACT_ATOMS: atom_id res chain seq x y z
N MET A 1 21.64 -15.00 1.46
CA MET A 1 22.77 -14.06 1.37
C MET A 1 22.52 -13.16 0.18
N ILE A 2 22.48 -11.84 0.38
CA ILE A 2 22.38 -10.87 -0.72
C ILE A 2 23.81 -10.59 -1.16
N TYR A 3 24.10 -10.75 -2.46
CA TYR A 3 25.39 -10.31 -2.99
C TYR A 3 25.36 -8.79 -3.11
N LEU A 4 26.34 -8.14 -2.48
CA LEU A 4 26.58 -6.70 -2.57
C LEU A 4 27.94 -6.52 -3.23
N PRO A 5 28.05 -5.68 -4.28
CA PRO A 5 29.35 -5.29 -4.83
C PRO A 5 30.25 -4.70 -3.73
N ASP A 6 31.56 -4.95 -3.81
CA ASP A 6 32.54 -4.57 -2.79
C ASP A 6 32.53 -3.06 -2.49
N GLU A 7 32.33 -2.23 -3.52
CA GLU A 7 32.21 -0.78 -3.38
C GLU A 7 31.01 -0.38 -2.50
N LEU A 8 29.88 -1.06 -2.68
CA LEU A 8 28.65 -0.79 -1.93
C LEU A 8 28.76 -1.30 -0.49
N HIS A 9 29.45 -2.43 -0.30
CA HIS A 9 29.75 -2.95 1.03
C HIS A 9 30.66 -2.00 1.80
N GLY A 10 31.71 -1.46 1.16
CA GLY A 10 32.61 -0.48 1.77
C GLY A 10 31.90 0.81 2.15
N TYR A 11 31.02 1.32 1.29
CA TYR A 11 30.19 2.47 1.58
C TYR A 11 29.29 2.25 2.81
N LEU A 12 28.54 1.14 2.83
CA LEU A 12 27.63 0.81 3.93
C LEU A 12 28.36 0.58 5.25
N ALA A 13 29.55 -0.02 5.22
CA ALA A 13 30.36 -0.21 6.42
C ALA A 13 30.81 1.13 7.02
N ARG A 14 31.21 2.09 6.18
CA ARG A 14 31.58 3.44 6.63
C ARG A 14 30.38 4.18 7.23
N GLU A 15 29.23 4.19 6.54
CA GLU A 15 28.01 4.83 7.04
C GLU A 15 27.55 4.22 8.37
N ALA A 16 27.62 2.89 8.50
CA ALA A 16 27.26 2.20 9.73
C ALA A 16 28.14 2.66 10.92
N GLN A 17 29.42 2.88 10.66
CA GLN A 17 30.37 3.37 11.65
C GLN A 17 30.12 4.85 11.99
N GLU A 18 29.83 5.70 11.00
CA GLU A 18 29.54 7.13 11.22
C GLU A 18 28.24 7.35 12.01
N GLN A 19 27.25 6.50 11.82
CA GLN A 19 25.93 6.59 12.46
C GLN A 19 25.78 5.71 13.72
N ASP A 20 26.86 5.08 14.18
CA ASP A 20 26.89 4.14 15.32
C ASP A 20 25.76 3.08 15.26
N THR A 21 25.61 2.46 14.09
CA THR A 21 24.55 1.48 13.82
C THR A 21 25.09 0.26 13.08
N SER A 22 24.24 -0.75 12.91
CA SER A 22 24.62 -1.93 12.13
C SER A 22 24.37 -1.70 10.64
N MET A 23 25.24 -2.23 9.77
CA MET A 23 25.01 -2.24 8.32
C MET A 23 23.64 -2.86 7.97
N ALA A 24 23.21 -3.87 8.72
CA ALA A 24 21.91 -4.51 8.52
C ALA A 24 20.73 -3.56 8.82
N ALA A 25 20.88 -2.62 9.76
CA ALA A 25 19.87 -1.61 10.04
C ALA A 25 19.77 -0.62 8.88
N LEU A 26 20.89 -0.10 8.39
CA LEU A 26 20.93 0.80 7.23
C LEU A 26 20.34 0.15 5.97
N VAL A 27 20.67 -1.11 5.71
CA VAL A 27 20.10 -1.85 4.57
C VAL A 27 18.59 -2.04 4.72
N ARG A 28 18.09 -2.33 5.92
CA ARG A 28 16.65 -2.44 6.17
C ARG A 28 15.93 -1.12 5.94
N GLU A 29 16.51 -0.02 6.42
CA GLU A 29 15.97 1.32 6.25
C GLU A 29 15.92 1.72 4.77
N ALA A 30 17.02 1.55 4.03
CA ALA A 30 17.07 1.85 2.60
C ALA A 30 16.07 1.02 1.78
N ILE A 31 15.89 -0.26 2.11
CA ILE A 31 14.88 -1.12 1.47
C ILE A 31 13.46 -0.65 1.82
N ALA A 32 13.21 -0.29 3.08
CA ALA A 32 11.91 0.21 3.50
C ALA A 32 11.56 1.51 2.78
N GLU A 33 12.49 2.47 2.73
CA GLU A 33 12.31 3.73 2.02
C GLU A 33 12.02 3.52 0.52
N TYR A 34 12.79 2.64 -0.13
CA TYR A 34 12.55 2.30 -1.53
C TYR A 34 11.15 1.71 -1.74
N ARG A 35 10.70 0.79 -0.87
CA ARG A 35 9.37 0.18 -0.97
C ARG A 35 8.26 1.21 -0.79
N THR A 36 8.39 2.10 0.19
CA THR A 36 7.42 3.18 0.43
C THR A 36 7.33 4.11 -0.76
N ARG A 37 8.47 4.61 -1.27
CA ARG A 37 8.48 5.47 -2.47
C ARG A 37 7.93 4.75 -3.69
N LYS A 38 8.23 3.46 -3.85
CA LYS A 38 7.67 2.66 -4.95
C LYS A 38 6.15 2.55 -4.85
N SER A 39 5.60 2.32 -3.65
CA SER A 39 4.13 2.27 -3.45
C SER A 39 3.43 3.62 -3.61
N GLU A 40 4.14 4.74 -3.43
CA GLU A 40 3.59 6.08 -3.69
C GLU A 40 3.56 6.42 -5.19
N LEU A 41 4.50 5.87 -5.96
CA LEU A 41 4.67 6.16 -7.40
C LEU A 41 3.92 5.19 -8.31
N GLU A 42 3.73 3.94 -7.88
CA GLU A 42 2.91 2.95 -8.59
C GLU A 42 1.56 2.83 -7.90
N PRO A 43 0.42 3.09 -8.57
CA PRO A 43 -0.89 2.88 -7.98
C PRO A 43 -0.99 1.43 -7.50
N SER A 44 -1.33 1.26 -6.23
CA SER A 44 -1.44 -0.04 -5.57
C SER A 44 -2.23 -1.01 -6.45
N ASP A 45 -1.59 -2.10 -6.86
CA ASP A 45 -2.26 -3.14 -7.63
C ASP A 45 -3.36 -3.76 -6.78
N ILE A 46 -4.60 -3.56 -7.21
CA ILE A 46 -5.83 -4.04 -6.56
C ILE A 46 -5.82 -5.57 -6.48
N SER A 47 -5.00 -6.26 -7.29
CA SER A 47 -4.73 -7.70 -7.20
C SER A 47 -4.27 -8.13 -5.81
N ALA A 48 -3.62 -7.25 -5.03
CA ALA A 48 -3.23 -7.55 -3.66
C ALA A 48 -4.42 -7.68 -2.69
N ILE A 49 -5.61 -7.23 -3.08
CA ILE A 49 -6.87 -7.37 -2.32
C ILE A 49 -7.58 -8.69 -2.69
N PHE A 50 -7.36 -9.21 -3.90
CA PHE A 50 -7.88 -10.51 -4.35
C PHE A 50 -7.17 -11.63 -3.56
N GLY A 51 -7.80 -12.08 -2.47
CA GLY A 51 -7.28 -13.10 -1.55
C GLY A 51 -7.33 -12.71 -0.06
N CYS A 52 -7.51 -11.43 0.25
CA CYS A 52 -7.80 -10.96 1.61
C CYS A 52 -9.28 -11.13 1.99
N ILE A 53 -10.15 -11.27 0.99
CA ILE A 53 -11.55 -11.67 1.17
C ILE A 53 -11.60 -13.17 0.91
N PRO A 54 -11.90 -14.00 1.92
CA PRO A 54 -11.98 -15.44 1.74
C PRO A 54 -13.07 -15.80 0.71
N ASP A 55 -12.68 -16.48 -0.38
CA ASP A 55 -13.58 -16.97 -1.45
C ASP A 55 -14.65 -17.96 -0.94
N ASP A 56 -14.48 -18.48 0.28
CA ASP A 56 -15.34 -19.47 0.90
C ASP A 56 -16.50 -18.86 1.72
N ARG A 57 -16.54 -17.53 1.85
CA ARG A 57 -17.68 -16.85 2.46
C ARG A 57 -18.71 -16.53 1.39
N PRO A 58 -20.00 -16.84 1.60
CA PRO A 58 -21.03 -16.37 0.71
C PRO A 58 -20.93 -14.84 0.59
N GLU A 59 -21.09 -14.33 -0.63
CA GLU A 59 -21.21 -12.91 -0.88
C GLU A 59 -22.18 -12.31 0.14
N THR A 60 -21.78 -11.22 0.79
CA THR A 60 -22.70 -10.54 1.69
C THR A 60 -23.86 -9.98 0.88
N ASP A 61 -25.06 -9.96 1.46
CA ASP A 61 -26.26 -9.37 0.83
C ASP A 61 -26.01 -7.93 0.35
N PHE A 62 -25.07 -7.23 1.01
CA PHE A 62 -24.61 -5.91 0.60
C PHE A 62 -23.81 -5.92 -0.72
N ALA A 63 -22.94 -6.90 -0.95
CA ALA A 63 -22.15 -7.00 -2.19
C ALA A 63 -23.04 -7.18 -3.43
N GLN A 64 -24.19 -7.85 -3.28
CA GLN A 64 -25.15 -8.09 -4.36
C GLN A 64 -25.98 -6.84 -4.71
N ARG A 65 -25.96 -5.80 -3.86
CA ARG A 65 -26.82 -4.61 -3.98
C ARG A 65 -26.03 -3.31 -4.05
N VAL A 66 -24.74 -3.39 -4.35
CA VAL A 66 -23.85 -2.21 -4.46
C VAL A 66 -24.36 -1.25 -5.55
N ASP A 67 -24.77 -1.77 -6.70
CA ASP A 67 -25.27 -0.95 -7.80
C ASP A 67 -26.57 -0.21 -7.43
N GLU A 68 -27.47 -0.86 -6.68
CA GLU A 68 -28.69 -0.24 -6.16
C GLU A 68 -28.36 0.87 -5.16
N GLY A 69 -27.51 0.56 -4.17
CA GLY A 69 -27.13 1.52 -3.13
C GLY A 69 -26.40 2.75 -3.66
N LEU A 70 -25.48 2.55 -4.62
CA LEU A 70 -24.78 3.66 -5.28
C LEU A 70 -25.71 4.50 -6.15
N SER A 71 -26.65 3.86 -6.87
CA SER A 71 -27.64 4.57 -7.67
C SER A 71 -28.56 5.44 -6.81
N GLU A 72 -28.97 4.96 -5.63
CA GLU A 72 -29.77 5.74 -4.67
C GLU A 72 -28.97 6.88 -4.03
N TYR A 73 -27.71 6.64 -3.69
CA TYR A 73 -26.84 7.63 -3.04
C TYR A 73 -26.55 8.84 -3.96
N PHE A 74 -26.33 8.58 -5.26
CA PHE A 74 -26.03 9.61 -6.28
C PHE A 74 -27.24 10.04 -7.13
N ALA A 75 -28.46 9.59 -6.81
CA ALA A 75 -29.65 10.08 -7.47
C ALA A 75 -29.82 11.59 -7.25
N PRO A 76 -30.47 12.33 -8.17
CA PRO A 76 -30.76 13.75 -7.96
C PRO A 76 -31.59 13.98 -6.68
N GLY A 77 -31.10 14.83 -5.78
CA GLY A 77 -31.67 15.05 -4.43
C GLY A 77 -31.34 13.94 -3.42
N GLY A 78 -30.45 13.03 -3.82
CA GLY A 78 -29.98 11.91 -3.03
C GLY A 78 -29.05 12.32 -1.88
N GLN A 79 -28.51 11.32 -1.20
CA GLN A 79 -27.77 11.53 0.04
C GLN A 79 -26.46 12.31 -0.20
N TRP A 80 -25.82 12.14 -1.37
CA TRP A 80 -24.65 12.94 -1.75
C TRP A 80 -24.97 14.43 -1.92
N ASP A 81 -26.08 14.76 -2.59
CA ASP A 81 -26.52 16.15 -2.77
C ASP A 81 -26.84 16.80 -1.41
N GLN A 82 -27.46 16.05 -0.49
CA GLN A 82 -27.76 16.52 0.87
C GLN A 82 -26.50 16.77 1.70
N GLU A 83 -25.48 15.91 1.58
CA GLU A 83 -24.19 16.07 2.27
C GLU A 83 -23.37 17.23 1.71
N ASN A 84 -23.54 17.56 0.43
CA ASN A 84 -22.77 18.59 -0.27
C ASN A 84 -23.55 19.89 -0.55
N GLY A 85 -24.82 19.96 -0.14
CA GLY A 85 -25.65 21.16 -0.19
C GLY A 85 -26.12 21.56 -1.60
N LEU A 86 -26.46 20.58 -2.44
CA LEU A 86 -26.92 20.75 -3.82
C LEU A 86 -28.44 20.57 -3.98
#